data_AF-A0A1G9BTR3-F1
#
_entry.id   AF-A0A1G9BTR3-F1
#
_cell.length_a   1.000
_cell.length_b   1.000
_cell.length_c   1.000
_cell.angle_alpha   90.00
_cell.angle_beta   90.00
_cell.angle_gamma   90.00
#
_symmetry.space_group_name_H-M   'P 1'
#
loop_
_entity.id
_entity.type
_entity.pdbx_description
1 polymer ?
#
loop_
_entity_poly.entity_id
_entity_poly.type
_entity_poly.pdbx_seq_one_letter_code
_entity_poly.pdbx_strand_id
1 'polypeptide(L)'
;MLKSLKEDTFLFSALKTNAQILEASQLLLTEDNKVKSFAAFSHDIEKIKSGYNQLYLESEYQFAITSWQMAGKWAEVLPNYYLQYRTAKDNHVRVSHQALADITLPSDDAFWISYYPPNGWRCRCNAIQVRKGKYPESDSAKSIAHGEAATSQIGKDGKNKLEIFRFNPGMQKAVFPPKHPYNKVAGAQKVKALVKEETGFKIGKQLKTGADVSRVMGDFATANPEYFVRGYQFTKATNKRGVNGYTTLRGDIYLKSDRITLVKEALNNIRSGNKTTFAQEDAISTMHHEMWHNANKPGNTRLSISQTKTMELANEFVSRKTLPEFMKKLGGELQNENLVNDRKSTGYNKMVRKYDQLVEWSNAHKTKVLESVKDHLISGDYNNQMEGLVKAVTKNSAFKIKDATIETLINYAKDESIPEEMYLDLLSRNKSLLVKK
;
A
#
# COMPACT_ATOMS: atom_id res chain seq x y z
N MET A 1 0.84 -3.83 12.69
CA MET A 1 1.38 -2.84 13.67
C MET A 1 2.84 -3.09 14.02
N LEU A 2 3.24 -4.28 14.48
CA LEU A 2 4.67 -4.55 14.82
C LEU A 2 5.61 -4.34 13.62
N LYS A 3 5.18 -4.67 12.40
CA LYS A 3 5.93 -4.40 11.17
C LYS A 3 6.08 -2.90 10.89
N SER A 4 4.97 -2.16 10.87
CA SER A 4 4.96 -0.69 10.76
C SER A 4 5.83 -0.03 11.82
N LEU A 5 5.81 -0.54 13.06
CA LEU A 5 6.71 -0.09 14.11
C LEU A 5 8.17 -0.31 13.71
N LYS A 6 8.56 -1.51 13.30
CA LYS A 6 9.95 -1.82 12.89
C LYS A 6 10.39 -0.99 11.67
N GLU A 7 9.55 -0.88 10.65
CA GLU A 7 9.84 -0.12 9.43
C GLU A 7 9.93 1.38 9.72
N ASP A 8 8.95 1.96 10.43
CA ASP A 8 8.94 3.40 10.75
C ASP A 8 10.06 3.77 11.71
N THR A 9 10.33 2.95 12.73
CA THR A 9 11.43 3.21 13.68
C THR A 9 12.79 3.06 13.04
N PHE A 10 12.98 2.07 12.16
CA PHE A 10 14.21 1.91 11.41
C PHE A 10 14.41 3.06 10.41
N LEU A 11 13.37 3.43 9.66
CA LEU A 11 13.40 4.57 8.76
C LEU A 11 13.68 5.88 9.51
N PHE A 12 12.99 6.11 10.62
CA PHE A 12 13.21 7.27 11.47
C PHE A 12 14.65 7.33 11.98
N SER A 13 15.18 6.22 12.49
CA SER A 13 16.55 6.12 12.99
C SER A 13 17.56 6.41 11.88
N ALA A 14 17.37 5.85 10.68
CA ALA A 14 18.24 6.10 9.54
C ALA A 14 18.20 7.57 9.09
N LEU A 15 17.00 8.17 9.04
CA LEU A 15 16.84 9.59 8.69
C LEU A 15 17.44 10.52 9.75
N LYS A 16 17.28 10.19 11.04
CA LYS A 16 17.88 10.94 12.16
C LYS A 16 19.40 10.88 12.08
N THR A 17 19.97 9.68 11.91
CA THR A 17 21.42 9.49 11.76
C THR A 17 21.94 10.27 10.55
N ASN A 18 21.26 10.21 9.40
CA ASN A 18 21.62 10.99 8.23
C ASN A 18 21.58 12.50 8.50
N ALA A 19 20.55 12.99 9.20
CA ALA A 19 20.45 14.39 9.59
C ALA A 19 21.61 14.81 10.52
N GLN A 20 21.92 14.00 11.53
CA GLN A 20 23.02 14.26 12.47
C GLN A 20 24.40 14.20 11.80
N ILE A 21 24.62 13.26 10.87
CA ILE A 21 25.86 13.18 10.09
C ILE A 21 26.00 14.38 9.16
N LEU A 22 24.91 14.84 8.55
CA LEU A 22 24.90 16.04 7.70
C LEU A 22 25.17 17.31 8.52
N GLU A 23 24.57 17.44 9.70
CA GLU A 23 24.84 18.55 10.62
C GLU A 23 26.31 18.54 11.07
N ALA A 24 26.84 17.38 11.44
CA ALA A 24 28.26 17.23 11.75
C ALA A 24 29.16 17.55 10.56
N SER A 25 28.81 17.16 9.33
CA SER A 25 29.64 17.44 8.15
C SER A 25 29.68 18.92 7.80
N GLN A 26 28.59 19.66 8.03
CA GLN A 26 28.55 21.11 7.86
C GLN A 26 29.50 21.84 8.82
N LEU A 27 29.76 21.27 10.00
CA LEU A 27 30.70 21.82 10.96
C LEU A 27 32.17 21.62 10.59
N LEU A 28 32.48 20.83 9.56
CA LEU A 28 33.87 20.62 9.09
C LEU A 28 34.49 21.88 8.47
N LEU A 29 33.66 22.81 8.00
CA LEU A 29 34.11 24.03 7.33
C LEU A 29 33.85 25.26 8.19
N THR A 30 34.77 26.23 8.10
CA THR A 30 34.58 27.62 8.52
C THR A 30 33.62 28.34 7.57
N GLU A 31 33.14 29.54 7.95
CA GLU A 31 32.25 30.36 7.11
C GLU A 31 32.90 30.70 5.74
N ASP A 32 34.23 30.80 5.69
CA ASP A 32 35.02 31.02 4.47
C ASP A 32 35.31 29.73 3.69
N ASN A 33 34.60 28.63 3.95
CA ASN A 33 34.78 27.30 3.34
C ASN A 33 36.17 26.66 3.53
N LYS A 34 36.94 27.06 4.55
CA LYS A 34 38.20 26.38 4.93
C LYS A 34 37.95 25.29 5.96
N VAL A 35 38.69 24.18 5.88
CA VAL A 35 38.57 23.06 6.84
C VAL A 35 38.98 23.50 8.26
N LYS A 36 38.14 23.22 9.25
CA LYS A 36 38.44 23.49 10.67
C LYS A 36 39.52 22.55 11.21
N SER A 37 40.25 23.00 12.24
CA SER A 37 41.12 22.11 13.01
C SER A 37 40.29 21.06 13.77
N PHE A 38 40.90 19.91 14.07
CA PHE A 38 40.22 18.85 14.83
C PHE A 38 39.73 19.34 16.20
N ALA A 39 40.50 20.19 16.89
CA ALA A 39 40.10 20.75 18.18
C ALA A 39 38.83 21.62 18.08
N ALA A 40 38.76 22.51 17.08
CA ALA A 40 37.57 23.35 16.86
C ALA A 40 36.35 22.53 16.44
N PHE A 41 36.56 21.54 15.56
CA PHE A 41 35.53 20.60 15.14
C PHE A 41 35.00 19.75 16.32
N SER A 42 35.89 19.16 17.12
CA SER A 42 35.52 18.36 18.30
C SER A 42 34.73 19.18 19.32
N HIS A 43 35.15 20.41 19.58
CA HIS A 43 34.45 21.33 20.48
C HIS A 43 33.04 21.70 19.97
N ASP A 44 32.87 21.91 18.66
CA ASP A 44 31.54 22.17 18.08
C ASP A 44 30.64 20.93 18.10
N ILE A 45 31.22 19.73 17.93
CA ILE A 45 30.51 18.45 18.06
C ILE A 45 30.10 18.17 19.52
N GLU A 46 30.92 18.54 20.49
CA GLU A 46 30.62 18.38 21.92
C GLU A 46 29.39 19.20 22.34
N LYS A 47 29.20 20.39 21.77
CA LYS A 47 28.00 21.21 21.97
C LYS A 47 26.71 20.54 21.47
N ILE A 48 26.81 19.67 20.45
CA ILE A 48 25.68 18.87 19.95
C ILE A 48 25.40 17.66 20.87
N LYS A 49 26.42 17.10 21.53
CA LYS A 49 26.40 15.73 22.08
C LYS A 49 25.69 15.53 23.42
N SER A 50 25.82 16.42 24.41
CA SER A 50 25.58 16.00 25.81
C SER A 50 24.14 16.18 26.32
N GLY A 51 23.50 17.35 26.16
CA GLY A 51 22.13 17.59 26.67
C GLY A 51 21.04 17.51 25.60
N TYR A 52 21.36 17.98 24.39
CA TYR A 52 20.40 18.12 23.29
C TYR A 52 19.97 16.77 22.70
N ASN A 53 20.93 15.88 22.40
CA ASN A 53 20.62 14.58 21.80
C ASN A 53 19.88 13.62 22.75
N GLN A 54 20.15 13.66 24.06
CA GLN A 54 19.49 12.76 25.01
C GLN A 54 18.02 13.14 25.25
N LEU A 55 17.72 14.44 25.43
CA LEU A 55 16.33 14.90 25.62
C LEU A 55 15.48 14.73 24.36
N TYR A 56 16.06 14.91 23.16
CA TYR A 56 15.39 14.62 21.89
C TYR A 56 15.15 13.12 21.74
N LEU A 57 16.17 12.29 21.97
CA LEU A 57 16.04 10.83 21.89
C LEU A 57 14.95 10.30 22.82
N GLU A 58 14.91 10.78 24.07
CA GLU A 58 13.89 10.39 25.03
C GLU A 58 12.48 10.85 24.58
N SER A 59 12.36 12.08 24.09
CA SER A 59 11.08 12.62 23.61
C SER A 59 10.54 11.84 22.40
N GLU A 60 11.42 11.45 21.47
CA GLU A 60 11.10 10.65 20.30
C GLU A 60 10.76 9.21 20.67
N TYR A 61 11.51 8.60 21.60
CA TYR A 61 11.22 7.28 22.14
C TYR A 61 9.84 7.23 22.80
N GLN A 62 9.56 8.18 23.71
CA GLN A 62 8.27 8.27 24.40
C GLN A 62 7.12 8.47 23.42
N PHE A 63 7.34 9.29 22.38
CA PHE A 63 6.36 9.48 21.32
C PHE A 63 6.10 8.19 20.55
N ALA A 64 7.15 7.47 20.14
CA ALA A 64 7.02 6.22 19.40
C ALA A 64 6.25 5.15 20.21
N ILE A 65 6.58 5.00 21.49
CA ILE A 65 5.87 4.07 22.40
C ILE A 65 4.40 4.47 22.56
N THR A 66 4.12 5.75 22.78
CA THR A 66 2.75 6.24 22.96
C THR A 66 1.92 6.06 21.68
N SER A 67 2.45 6.44 20.52
CA SER A 67 1.79 6.23 19.22
C SER A 67 1.49 4.75 18.97
N TRP A 68 2.43 3.86 19.30
CA TRP A 68 2.23 2.42 19.17
C TRP A 68 1.10 1.90 20.06
N GLN A 69 1.08 2.30 21.34
CA GLN A 69 0.01 1.93 22.27
C GLN A 69 -1.35 2.45 21.79
N MET A 70 -1.41 3.71 21.32
CA MET A 70 -2.66 4.32 20.84
C MET A 70 -3.17 3.65 19.56
N ALA A 71 -2.27 3.25 18.66
CA ALA A 71 -2.62 2.47 17.48
C ALA A 71 -3.15 1.08 17.82
N GLY A 72 -2.58 0.42 18.84
CA GLY A 72 -3.13 -0.84 19.38
C GLY A 72 -4.57 -0.66 19.86
N LYS A 73 -4.81 0.39 20.67
CA LYS A 73 -6.17 0.72 21.15
C LYS A 73 -7.15 1.02 20.02
N TRP A 74 -6.69 1.72 18.98
CA TRP A 74 -7.53 2.03 17.81
C TRP A 74 -7.98 0.75 17.08
N ALA A 75 -7.08 -0.23 16.94
CA ALA A 75 -7.41 -1.51 16.30
C ALA A 75 -8.42 -2.34 17.10
N GLU A 76 -8.51 -2.12 18.42
CA GLU A 76 -9.44 -2.80 19.32
C GLU A 76 -10.81 -2.09 19.43
N VAL A 77 -11.03 -0.98 18.72
CA VAL A 77 -12.27 -0.21 18.80
C VAL A 77 -13.45 -1.00 18.25
N LEU A 78 -14.47 -1.20 19.09
CA LEU A 78 -15.69 -1.91 18.73
C LEU A 78 -16.74 -0.94 18.17
N PRO A 79 -17.50 -1.33 17.11
CA PRO A 79 -18.49 -0.45 16.46
C PRO A 79 -19.59 0.14 17.38
N ASN A 80 -19.87 -0.52 18.52
CA ASN A 80 -20.92 -0.12 19.45
C ASN A 80 -20.42 0.74 20.63
N TYR A 81 -19.18 1.24 20.57
CA TYR A 81 -18.57 2.06 21.60
C TYR A 81 -18.25 3.46 21.08
N TYR A 82 -18.25 4.44 21.98
CA TYR A 82 -17.66 5.75 21.73
C TYR A 82 -16.22 5.75 22.24
N LEU A 83 -15.46 6.75 21.81
CA LEU A 83 -14.15 7.06 22.37
C LEU A 83 -14.26 8.26 23.27
N GLN A 84 -13.56 8.22 24.41
CA GLN A 84 -13.39 9.36 25.29
C GLN A 84 -11.91 9.72 25.38
N TYR A 85 -11.61 11.00 25.15
CA TYR A 85 -10.29 11.57 25.32
C TYR A 85 -10.01 11.76 26.82
N ARG A 86 -8.86 11.26 27.29
CA ARG A 86 -8.45 11.35 28.69
C ARG A 86 -7.05 11.93 28.79
N THR A 87 -6.85 12.78 29.78
CA THR A 87 -5.52 13.24 30.18
C THR A 87 -5.08 12.51 31.45
N ALA A 88 -3.79 12.51 31.76
CA ALA A 88 -3.29 12.00 33.04
C ALA A 88 -3.79 12.80 34.27
N LYS A 89 -4.44 13.95 34.07
CA LYS A 89 -4.92 14.88 35.11
C LYS A 89 -3.85 15.25 36.15
N ASP A 90 -2.59 15.31 35.73
CA ASP A 90 -1.46 15.76 36.54
C ASP A 90 -0.93 17.13 36.08
N ASN A 91 -0.02 17.70 36.87
CA ASN A 91 0.58 19.02 36.61
C ASN A 91 1.52 19.04 35.38
N HIS A 92 1.76 17.90 34.73
CA HIS A 92 2.58 17.80 33.51
C HIS A 92 1.72 17.75 32.24
N VAL A 93 0.39 17.66 32.36
CA VAL A 93 -0.52 17.83 31.22
C VAL A 93 -0.50 19.28 30.76
N ARG A 94 -0.26 19.51 29.48
CA ARG A 94 -0.30 20.85 28.88
C ARG A 94 -1.67 21.48 29.09
N VAL A 95 -1.69 22.75 29.47
CA VAL A 95 -2.93 23.53 29.65
C VAL A 95 -3.82 23.46 28.40
N SER A 96 -3.21 23.56 27.21
CA SER A 96 -3.94 23.48 25.94
C SER A 96 -4.61 22.11 25.70
N HIS A 97 -4.12 21.04 26.32
CA HIS A 97 -4.71 19.71 26.21
C HIS A 97 -5.80 19.46 27.28
N GLN A 98 -5.90 20.31 28.31
CA GLN A 98 -6.95 20.16 29.32
C GLN A 98 -8.34 20.36 28.71
N ALA A 99 -8.46 21.23 27.70
CA ALA A 99 -9.68 21.43 26.93
C ALA A 99 -10.11 20.19 26.10
N LEU A 100 -9.22 19.22 25.92
CA LEU A 100 -9.55 17.96 25.27
C LEU A 100 -10.07 16.90 26.24
N ALA A 101 -9.94 17.12 27.55
CA ALA A 101 -10.36 16.15 28.54
C ALA A 101 -11.87 15.89 28.44
N ASP A 102 -12.24 14.62 28.54
CA ASP A 102 -13.61 14.13 28.58
C ASP A 102 -14.43 14.35 27.29
N ILE A 103 -13.81 14.85 26.20
CA ILE A 103 -14.39 14.82 24.84
C ILE A 103 -14.77 13.38 24.51
N THR A 104 -16.07 13.16 24.29
CA THR A 104 -16.65 11.84 24.06
C THR A 104 -17.43 11.85 22.76
N LEU A 105 -16.96 11.09 21.76
CA LEU A 105 -17.49 11.11 20.39
C LEU A 105 -17.58 9.68 19.81
N PRO A 106 -18.46 9.45 18.81
CA PRO A 106 -18.42 8.26 17.96
C PRO A 106 -17.00 7.98 17.43
N SER A 107 -16.63 6.71 17.25
CA SER A 107 -15.29 6.34 16.78
C SER A 107 -15.00 6.73 15.33
N ASP A 108 -16.04 6.98 14.53
CA ASP A 108 -15.98 7.45 13.16
C ASP A 108 -16.07 8.98 13.01
N ASP A 109 -16.15 9.72 14.12
CA ASP A 109 -16.16 11.18 14.11
C ASP A 109 -14.83 11.76 13.58
N ALA A 110 -14.93 12.83 12.79
CA ALA A 110 -13.79 13.49 12.14
C ALA A 110 -12.73 14.01 13.13
N PHE A 111 -13.09 14.30 14.38
CA PHE A 111 -12.16 14.67 15.44
C PHE A 111 -11.02 13.64 15.57
N TRP A 112 -11.34 12.34 15.51
CA TRP A 112 -10.36 11.28 15.68
C TRP A 112 -9.41 11.10 14.48
N ILE A 113 -9.70 11.72 13.33
CA ILE A 113 -8.81 11.69 12.16
C ILE A 113 -7.53 12.49 12.47
N SER A 114 -7.66 13.61 13.16
CA SER A 114 -6.57 14.57 13.38
C SER A 114 -6.16 14.72 14.84
N TYR A 115 -7.05 14.52 15.81
CA TYR A 115 -6.80 14.83 17.22
C TYR A 115 -6.77 13.58 18.11
N TYR A 116 -6.57 12.40 17.53
CA TYR A 116 -6.29 11.19 18.29
C TYR A 116 -4.87 11.26 18.89
N PRO A 117 -4.66 10.91 20.17
CA PRO A 117 -3.33 11.00 20.80
C PRO A 117 -2.25 10.13 20.11
N PRO A 118 -0.95 10.50 20.23
CA PRO A 118 -0.39 11.63 20.99
C PRO A 118 -0.37 12.97 20.23
N ASN A 119 -0.94 14.02 20.81
CA ASN A 119 -1.00 15.36 20.19
C ASN A 119 0.20 16.27 20.54
N GLY A 120 1.37 15.69 20.80
CA GLY A 120 2.59 16.44 21.11
C GLY A 120 3.72 15.55 21.64
N TRP A 121 4.94 16.09 21.69
CA TRP A 121 6.07 15.41 22.34
C TRP A 121 5.78 15.15 23.83
N ARG A 122 6.14 13.97 24.34
CA ARG A 122 5.87 13.58 25.74
C ARG A 122 4.39 13.78 26.14
N CYS A 123 3.46 13.55 25.21
CA CYS A 123 2.03 13.67 25.48
C CYS A 123 1.59 12.60 26.50
N ARG A 124 0.83 13.01 27.52
CA ARG A 124 0.27 12.14 28.58
C ARG A 124 -1.23 11.93 28.40
N CYS A 125 -1.72 12.04 27.16
CA CYS A 125 -3.12 11.90 26.82
C CYS A 125 -3.40 10.53 26.21
N ASN A 126 -4.66 10.12 26.25
CA ASN A 126 -5.13 8.78 25.92
C ASN A 126 -6.51 8.86 25.28
N ALA A 127 -6.86 7.86 24.48
CA ALA A 127 -8.22 7.64 24.03
C ALA A 127 -8.66 6.26 24.51
N ILE A 128 -9.83 6.20 25.14
CA ILE A 128 -10.36 4.96 25.69
C ILE A 128 -11.77 4.70 25.19
N GLN A 129 -12.12 3.43 25.05
CA GLN A 129 -13.48 3.03 24.69
C GLN A 129 -14.41 3.20 25.88
N VAL A 130 -15.59 3.78 25.63
CA VAL A 130 -16.65 3.97 26.61
C VAL A 130 -17.98 3.52 26.01
N ARG A 131 -18.87 2.97 26.85
CA ARG A 131 -20.20 2.56 26.41
C ARG A 131 -20.99 3.79 25.96
N LYS A 132 -21.74 3.65 24.86
CA LYS A 132 -22.69 4.68 24.39
C LYS A 132 -23.63 5.06 25.53
N GLY A 133 -23.83 6.37 25.74
CA GLY A 133 -24.68 6.92 26.80
C GLY A 133 -24.07 6.93 28.21
N LYS A 134 -22.89 6.33 28.46
CA LYS A 134 -22.26 6.38 29.80
C LYS A 134 -21.75 7.78 30.15
N TYR A 135 -21.32 8.54 29.15
CA TYR A 135 -20.87 9.92 29.30
C TYR A 135 -21.60 10.80 28.27
N PRO A 136 -21.79 12.10 28.55
CA PRO A 136 -22.39 13.03 27.60
C PRO A 136 -21.61 13.05 26.29
N GLU A 137 -22.34 12.94 25.18
CA GLU A 137 -21.75 13.13 23.86
C GLU A 137 -21.33 14.59 23.69
N SER A 138 -20.11 14.80 23.20
CA SER A 138 -19.56 16.14 22.96
C SER A 138 -20.00 16.67 21.60
N ASP A 139 -20.02 17.99 21.46
CA ASP A 139 -20.24 18.62 20.16
C ASP A 139 -19.01 18.43 19.27
N SER A 140 -19.19 17.84 18.09
CA SER A 140 -18.10 17.51 17.16
C SER A 140 -17.32 18.75 16.70
N ALA A 141 -18.02 19.82 16.30
CA ALA A 141 -17.39 21.03 15.78
C ALA A 141 -16.57 21.76 16.87
N LYS A 142 -17.11 21.88 18.08
CA LYS A 142 -16.39 22.43 19.23
C LYS A 142 -15.18 21.57 19.62
N SER A 143 -15.34 20.25 19.57
CA SER A 143 -14.24 19.32 19.84
C SER A 143 -13.10 19.50 18.84
N ILE A 144 -13.42 19.63 17.54
CA ILE A 144 -12.45 19.95 16.49
C ILE A 144 -11.74 21.27 16.77
N ALA A 145 -12.48 22.34 17.13
CA ALA A 145 -11.88 23.63 17.47
C ALA A 145 -10.94 23.54 18.68
N HIS A 146 -11.30 22.76 19.71
CA HIS A 146 -10.40 22.48 20.83
C HIS A 146 -9.14 21.71 20.39
N GLY A 147 -9.29 20.71 19.52
CA GLY A 147 -8.18 19.98 18.91
C GLY A 147 -7.24 20.88 18.11
N GLU A 148 -7.80 21.79 17.32
CA GLU A 148 -7.06 22.79 16.56
C GLU A 148 -6.24 23.68 17.49
N ALA A 149 -6.88 24.26 18.51
CA ALA A 149 -6.22 25.12 19.48
C ALA A 149 -5.12 24.37 20.26
N ALA A 150 -5.39 23.12 20.68
CA ALA A 150 -4.45 22.29 21.41
C ALA A 150 -3.17 21.98 20.61
N THR A 151 -3.29 21.93 19.28
CA THR A 151 -2.22 21.62 18.33
C THR A 151 -1.85 22.82 17.46
N SER A 152 -1.95 24.03 18.01
CA SER A 152 -1.56 25.28 17.33
C SER A 152 -0.45 26.02 18.07
N GLN A 153 0.68 26.20 17.40
CA GLN A 153 1.75 27.08 17.84
C GLN A 153 2.37 27.74 16.60
N ILE A 154 1.97 28.98 16.32
CA ILE A 154 2.45 29.72 15.15
C ILE A 154 3.89 30.20 15.40
N GLY A 155 4.80 29.79 14.54
CA GLY A 155 6.20 30.24 14.54
C GLY A 155 6.36 31.63 13.95
N LYS A 156 7.57 32.19 14.09
CA LYS A 156 7.95 33.48 13.48
C LYS A 156 7.83 33.48 11.95
N ASP A 157 7.84 32.30 11.34
CA ASP A 157 7.67 32.04 9.90
C ASP A 157 6.19 31.89 9.48
N GLY A 158 5.24 32.15 10.39
CA GLY A 158 3.81 32.01 10.14
C GLY A 158 3.31 30.57 10.08
N LYS A 159 4.17 29.56 10.32
CA LYS A 159 3.80 28.15 10.23
C LYS A 159 3.42 27.58 11.59
N ASN A 160 2.41 26.72 11.61
CA ASN A 160 2.03 26.00 12.82
C ASN A 160 3.00 24.84 13.11
N LYS A 161 3.83 24.98 14.15
CA LYS A 161 4.82 23.97 14.55
C LYS A 161 4.20 22.68 15.08
N LEU A 162 3.00 22.75 15.65
CA LEU A 162 2.30 21.61 16.25
C LEU A 162 1.39 20.87 15.27
N GLU A 163 1.23 21.37 14.04
CA GLU A 163 0.43 20.72 12.99
C GLU A 163 0.94 19.30 12.69
N ILE A 164 2.23 19.04 12.91
CA ILE A 164 2.82 17.71 12.73
C ILE A 164 2.16 16.65 13.63
N PHE A 165 1.51 17.01 14.73
CA PHE A 165 0.84 16.06 15.62
C PHE A 165 -0.62 15.81 15.25
N ARG A 166 -1.10 16.38 14.14
CA ARG A 166 -2.48 16.21 13.67
C ARG A 166 -2.61 14.95 12.83
N PHE A 167 -2.55 13.79 13.46
CA PHE A 167 -2.71 12.50 12.79
C PHE A 167 -3.20 11.42 13.74
N ASN A 168 -3.78 10.35 13.17
CA ASN A 168 -4.18 9.17 13.92
C ASN A 168 -3.21 8.01 13.66
N PRO A 169 -2.36 7.63 14.64
CA PRO A 169 -1.38 6.54 14.47
C PRO A 169 -2.02 5.18 14.17
N GLY A 170 -3.24 4.92 14.65
CA GLY A 170 -3.96 3.67 14.40
C GLY A 170 -4.56 3.60 13.00
N MET A 171 -5.24 4.67 12.59
CA MET A 171 -5.87 4.77 11.27
C MET A 171 -4.81 4.81 10.16
N GLN A 172 -3.73 5.57 10.36
CA GLN A 172 -2.65 5.70 9.37
C GLN A 172 -1.60 4.59 9.46
N LYS A 173 -1.68 3.74 10.51
CA LYS A 173 -0.70 2.67 10.79
C LYS A 173 0.75 3.18 10.80
N ALA A 174 0.94 4.38 11.37
CA ALA A 174 2.21 5.10 11.39
C ALA A 174 2.59 5.48 12.82
N VAL A 175 3.86 5.32 13.18
CA VAL A 175 4.37 5.64 14.52
C VAL A 175 4.77 7.10 14.64
N PHE A 176 5.40 7.63 13.59
CA PHE A 176 5.79 9.03 13.49
C PHE A 176 4.93 9.79 12.48
N PRO A 177 4.75 11.11 12.65
CA PRO A 177 3.98 11.90 11.70
C PRO A 177 4.54 11.85 10.28
N PRO A 178 3.70 11.74 9.24
CA PRO A 178 4.15 11.76 7.85
C PRO A 178 4.93 13.04 7.48
N LYS A 179 4.57 14.17 8.10
CA LYS A 179 5.21 15.47 7.89
C LYS A 179 6.45 15.71 8.78
N HIS A 180 7.01 14.69 9.43
CA HIS A 180 8.17 14.84 10.32
C HIS A 180 9.36 15.53 9.61
N PRO A 181 10.09 16.47 10.27
CA PRO A 181 11.19 17.21 9.64
C PRO A 181 12.28 16.35 9.00
N TYR A 182 12.59 15.19 9.59
CA TYR A 182 13.55 14.23 9.04
C TYR A 182 13.17 13.67 7.66
N ASN A 183 11.91 13.80 7.23
CA ASN A 183 11.52 13.43 5.87
C ASN A 183 12.00 14.43 4.80
N LYS A 184 12.52 15.60 5.20
CA LYS A 184 12.87 16.72 4.32
C LYS A 184 14.38 17.02 4.31
N VAL A 185 15.19 16.30 5.09
CA VAL A 185 16.65 16.51 5.11
C VAL A 185 17.27 16.07 3.78
N ALA A 186 18.36 16.72 3.36
CA ALA A 186 19.08 16.32 2.17
C ALA A 186 19.52 14.84 2.29
N GLY A 187 19.30 14.06 1.24
CA GLY A 187 19.54 12.61 1.25
C GLY A 187 18.40 11.73 1.80
N ALA A 188 17.33 12.31 2.35
CA ALA A 188 16.22 11.54 2.93
C ALA A 188 15.56 10.55 1.95
N GLN A 189 15.42 10.91 0.68
CA GLN A 189 14.85 10.00 -0.34
C GLN A 189 15.76 8.80 -0.62
N LYS A 190 17.08 9.00 -0.61
CA LYS A 190 18.05 7.92 -0.77
C LYS A 190 18.02 6.98 0.42
N VAL A 191 17.96 7.52 1.65
CA VAL A 191 17.81 6.74 2.88
C VAL A 191 16.50 5.94 2.88
N LYS A 192 15.38 6.54 2.45
CA LYS A 192 14.10 5.84 2.29
C LYS A 192 14.18 4.67 1.33
N ALA A 193 14.85 4.86 0.19
CA ALA A 193 15.04 3.79 -0.79
C ALA A 193 15.87 2.64 -0.22
N LEU A 194 17.00 2.94 0.44
CA LEU A 194 17.88 1.94 1.07
C LEU A 194 17.17 1.18 2.20
N VAL A 195 16.47 1.90 3.08
CA VAL A 195 15.69 1.29 4.17
C VAL A 195 14.62 0.37 3.59
N LYS A 196 13.89 0.80 2.54
CA LYS A 196 12.88 -0.04 1.88
C LYS A 196 13.48 -1.29 1.23
N GLU A 197 14.70 -1.20 0.70
CA GLU A 197 15.46 -2.33 0.16
C GLU A 197 15.96 -3.28 1.27
N GLU A 198 16.30 -2.76 2.44
CA GLU A 198 16.74 -3.54 3.60
C GLU A 198 15.59 -4.21 4.35
N THR A 199 14.46 -3.53 4.54
CA THR A 199 13.26 -4.04 5.24
C THR A 199 12.26 -4.73 4.32
N GLY A 200 12.50 -4.72 3.01
CA GLY A 200 11.67 -5.38 2.02
C GLY A 200 11.65 -6.90 2.18
N PHE A 201 10.65 -7.55 1.58
CA PHE A 201 10.61 -9.00 1.48
C PHE A 201 11.89 -9.52 0.80
N LYS A 202 12.50 -10.57 1.39
CA LYS A 202 13.67 -11.26 0.82
C LYS A 202 13.51 -12.76 0.91
N ILE A 203 13.98 -13.47 -0.11
CA ILE A 203 14.01 -14.93 -0.14
C ILE A 203 15.25 -15.39 0.63
N GLY A 204 15.12 -15.71 1.91
CA GLY A 204 16.30 -15.99 2.75
C GLY A 204 17.03 -17.30 2.44
N LYS A 205 16.29 -18.41 2.26
CA LYS A 205 16.86 -19.76 2.09
C LYS A 205 16.55 -20.32 0.71
N GLN A 206 17.46 -21.15 0.18
CA GLN A 206 17.21 -21.93 -1.04
C GLN A 206 15.98 -22.82 -0.88
N LEU A 207 15.12 -22.82 -1.87
CA LEU A 207 13.90 -23.63 -1.90
C LEU A 207 14.22 -25.01 -2.47
N LYS A 208 13.84 -26.08 -1.77
CA LYS A 208 14.05 -27.47 -2.19
C LYS A 208 12.75 -28.10 -2.71
N THR A 209 11.63 -27.77 -2.06
CA THR A 209 10.33 -28.41 -2.29
C THR A 209 9.23 -27.39 -2.60
N GLY A 210 8.05 -27.85 -3.01
CA GLY A 210 6.86 -26.98 -3.13
C GLY A 210 6.41 -26.39 -1.79
N ALA A 211 6.69 -27.05 -0.66
CA ALA A 211 6.40 -26.49 0.66
C ALA A 211 7.26 -25.25 0.95
N ASP A 212 8.48 -25.18 0.42
CA ASP A 212 9.31 -23.97 0.51
C ASP A 212 8.71 -22.80 -0.25
N VAL A 213 8.05 -23.04 -1.39
CA VAL A 213 7.29 -22.01 -2.12
C VAL A 213 6.18 -21.47 -1.22
N SER A 214 5.43 -22.36 -0.57
CA SER A 214 4.37 -21.96 0.37
C SER A 214 4.89 -21.08 1.51
N ARG A 215 6.04 -21.43 2.08
CA ARG A 215 6.66 -20.64 3.16
C ARG A 215 7.09 -19.26 2.67
N VAL A 216 7.83 -19.21 1.56
CA VAL A 216 8.31 -17.96 0.96
C VAL A 216 7.13 -17.05 0.56
N MET A 217 6.05 -17.60 0.02
CA MET A 217 4.85 -16.83 -0.29
C MET A 217 4.08 -16.39 0.97
N GLY A 218 4.20 -17.09 2.09
CA GLY A 218 3.68 -16.64 3.38
C GLY A 218 4.46 -15.45 3.95
N ASP A 219 5.79 -15.48 3.83
CA ASP A 219 6.65 -14.34 4.15
C ASP A 219 6.31 -13.14 3.24
N PHE A 220 6.10 -13.40 1.94
CA PHE A 220 5.68 -12.39 0.97
C PHE A 220 4.32 -11.78 1.30
N ALA A 221 3.34 -12.62 1.64
CA ALA A 221 2.00 -12.18 2.03
C ALA A 221 2.00 -11.34 3.31
N THR A 222 2.85 -11.70 4.28
CA THR A 222 3.07 -10.90 5.49
C THR A 222 3.64 -9.52 5.16
N ALA A 223 4.52 -9.46 4.16
CA ALA A 223 5.14 -8.22 3.72
C ALA A 223 4.24 -7.36 2.82
N ASN A 224 3.35 -7.98 2.05
CA ASN A 224 2.50 -7.35 1.03
C ASN A 224 1.03 -7.82 1.18
N PRO A 225 0.35 -7.48 2.31
CA PRO A 225 -0.99 -7.96 2.60
C PRO A 225 -2.05 -7.50 1.60
N GLU A 226 -1.77 -6.46 0.80
CA GLU A 226 -2.66 -5.96 -0.25
C GLU A 226 -2.94 -7.00 -1.35
N TYR A 227 -2.06 -7.98 -1.55
CA TYR A 227 -2.26 -9.08 -2.51
C TYR A 227 -3.08 -10.24 -1.91
N PHE A 228 -3.39 -10.19 -0.62
CA PHE A 228 -3.98 -11.32 0.11
C PHE A 228 -5.14 -10.89 1.01
N VAL A 229 -6.12 -10.16 0.46
CA VAL A 229 -7.27 -9.64 1.20
C VAL A 229 -8.10 -10.75 1.83
N ARG A 230 -8.18 -11.94 1.21
CA ARG A 230 -8.84 -13.13 1.79
C ARG A 230 -7.99 -13.85 2.84
N GLY A 231 -6.77 -13.37 3.06
CA GLY A 231 -5.73 -14.06 3.83
C GLY A 231 -4.94 -15.03 2.96
N TYR A 232 -3.73 -15.36 3.42
CA TYR A 232 -2.89 -16.38 2.80
C TYR A 232 -2.79 -17.58 3.74
N GLN A 233 -3.11 -18.77 3.22
CA GLN A 233 -2.98 -20.03 3.96
C GLN A 233 -1.77 -20.83 3.48
N PHE A 234 -1.74 -21.12 2.18
CA PHE A 234 -0.64 -21.84 1.55
C PHE A 234 -0.68 -21.69 0.02
N THR A 235 0.45 -22.06 -0.60
CA THR A 235 0.56 -22.35 -2.02
C THR A 235 0.95 -23.81 -2.20
N LYS A 236 0.12 -24.62 -2.89
CA LYS A 236 0.35 -26.07 -3.04
C LYS A 236 0.20 -26.56 -4.48
N ALA A 237 0.82 -27.71 -4.75
CA ALA A 237 0.64 -28.43 -6.00
C ALA A 237 -0.80 -28.97 -6.13
N THR A 238 -1.32 -29.04 -7.36
CA THR A 238 -2.57 -29.72 -7.68
C THR A 238 -2.42 -30.60 -8.93
N ASN A 239 -3.15 -31.71 -8.94
CA ASN A 239 -3.27 -32.62 -10.09
C ASN A 239 -4.60 -32.42 -10.85
N LYS A 240 -5.37 -31.38 -10.50
CA LYS A 240 -6.64 -31.08 -11.16
C LYS A 240 -6.40 -30.84 -12.67
N ARG A 241 -7.12 -31.58 -13.51
CA ARG A 241 -7.02 -31.45 -14.97
C ARG A 241 -7.67 -30.14 -15.43
N GLY A 242 -7.17 -29.58 -16.53
CA GLY A 242 -7.74 -28.39 -17.18
C GLY A 242 -7.44 -27.05 -16.51
N VAL A 243 -6.57 -27.00 -15.49
CA VAL A 243 -6.18 -25.77 -14.81
C VAL A 243 -4.66 -25.65 -14.67
N ASN A 244 -4.14 -24.43 -14.76
CA ASN A 244 -2.75 -24.12 -14.40
C ASN A 244 -2.62 -23.69 -12.93
N GLY A 245 -3.68 -23.12 -12.37
CA GLY A 245 -3.82 -22.73 -10.98
C GLY A 245 -5.28 -22.48 -10.64
N TYR A 246 -5.57 -22.33 -9.35
CA TYR A 246 -6.84 -21.79 -8.85
C TYR A 246 -6.68 -21.29 -7.41
N THR A 247 -7.55 -20.37 -7.02
CA THR A 247 -7.61 -19.79 -5.67
C THR A 247 -8.95 -20.07 -5.01
N THR A 248 -8.94 -20.48 -3.75
CA THR A 248 -10.17 -20.74 -2.98
C THR A 248 -10.71 -19.47 -2.31
N LEU A 249 -11.95 -19.52 -1.82
CA LEU A 249 -12.53 -18.43 -1.02
C LEU A 249 -11.80 -18.19 0.31
N ARG A 250 -11.02 -19.17 0.80
CA ARG A 250 -10.17 -19.03 2.01
C ARG A 250 -8.79 -18.44 1.70
N GLY A 251 -8.52 -18.16 0.43
CA GLY A 251 -7.22 -17.66 -0.02
C GLY A 251 -6.15 -18.73 -0.19
N ASP A 252 -6.54 -20.01 -0.26
CA ASP A 252 -5.62 -21.09 -0.62
C ASP A 252 -5.26 -20.98 -2.10
N ILE A 253 -3.97 -21.02 -2.43
CA ILE A 253 -3.50 -20.97 -3.82
C ILE A 253 -3.02 -22.36 -4.22
N TYR A 254 -3.52 -22.83 -5.36
CA TYR A 254 -3.07 -24.07 -5.97
C TYR A 254 -2.46 -23.79 -7.32
N LEU A 255 -1.35 -24.46 -7.61
CA LEU A 255 -0.66 -24.42 -8.90
C LEU A 255 -0.48 -25.85 -9.40
N LYS A 256 -0.55 -26.05 -10.71
CA LYS A 256 -0.23 -27.35 -11.30
C LYS A 256 1.23 -27.74 -10.97
N SER A 257 1.48 -29.04 -10.84
CA SER A 257 2.76 -29.57 -10.34
C SER A 257 4.01 -29.12 -11.13
N ASP A 258 3.88 -28.95 -12.44
CA ASP A 258 4.92 -28.36 -13.31
C ASP A 258 5.13 -26.87 -12.99
N ARG A 259 4.03 -26.11 -12.82
CA ARG A 259 4.07 -24.67 -12.51
C ARG A 259 4.70 -24.40 -11.15
N ILE A 260 4.35 -25.14 -10.10
CA ILE A 260 4.97 -24.93 -8.77
C ILE A 260 6.47 -25.26 -8.78
N THR A 261 6.88 -26.23 -9.62
CA THR A 261 8.31 -26.57 -9.81
C THR A 261 9.05 -25.42 -10.49
N LEU A 262 8.49 -24.86 -11.55
CA LEU A 262 9.06 -23.70 -12.25
C LEU A 262 9.09 -22.45 -11.36
N VAL A 263 8.05 -22.19 -10.56
CA VAL A 263 8.04 -21.09 -9.58
C VAL A 263 9.17 -21.26 -8.56
N LYS A 264 9.36 -22.48 -8.03
CA LYS A 264 10.44 -22.77 -7.09
C LYS A 264 11.82 -22.45 -7.69
N GLU A 265 12.07 -22.89 -8.91
CA GLU A 265 13.32 -22.62 -9.63
C GLU A 265 13.51 -21.13 -9.89
N ALA A 266 12.44 -20.44 -10.30
CA ALA A 266 12.44 -19.01 -10.51
C ALA A 266 12.81 -18.23 -9.24
N LEU A 267 12.19 -18.58 -8.10
CA LEU A 267 12.48 -17.97 -6.80
C LEU A 267 13.92 -18.23 -6.35
N ASN A 268 14.50 -19.41 -6.68
CA ASN A 268 15.91 -19.68 -6.43
C ASN A 268 16.84 -18.85 -7.32
N ASN A 269 16.46 -18.62 -8.59
CA ASN A 269 17.21 -17.73 -9.48
C ASN A 269 17.18 -16.29 -8.97
N ILE A 270 15.99 -15.78 -8.63
CA ILE A 270 15.80 -14.45 -8.03
C ILE A 270 16.64 -14.29 -6.77
N ARG A 271 16.60 -15.27 -5.85
CA ARG A 271 17.41 -15.28 -4.63
C ARG A 271 18.90 -15.14 -4.90
N SER A 272 19.41 -15.81 -5.93
CA SER A 272 20.83 -15.83 -6.27
C SER A 272 21.24 -14.67 -7.20
N GLY A 273 20.32 -13.78 -7.57
CA GLY A 273 20.58 -12.71 -8.55
C GLY A 273 20.72 -13.21 -9.99
N ASN A 274 20.28 -14.43 -10.29
CA ASN A 274 20.33 -15.02 -11.62
C ASN A 274 19.08 -14.66 -12.45
N LYS A 275 19.24 -14.59 -13.77
CA LYS A 275 18.12 -14.38 -14.70
C LYS A 275 17.13 -15.55 -14.67
N THR A 276 15.85 -15.23 -14.73
CA THR A 276 14.75 -16.18 -14.89
C THR A 276 14.50 -16.53 -16.37
N THR A 277 14.04 -17.74 -16.63
CA THR A 277 13.67 -18.19 -17.99
C THR A 277 12.22 -17.82 -18.33
N PHE A 278 11.86 -17.89 -19.61
CA PHE A 278 10.47 -17.68 -20.04
C PHE A 278 9.48 -18.61 -19.32
N ALA A 279 9.78 -19.91 -19.22
CA ALA A 279 8.89 -20.88 -18.58
C ALA A 279 8.71 -20.61 -17.07
N GLN A 280 9.79 -20.15 -16.43
CA GLN A 280 9.77 -19.72 -15.03
C GLN A 280 8.88 -18.49 -14.82
N GLU A 281 9.02 -17.47 -15.65
CA GLU A 281 8.22 -16.25 -15.57
C GLU A 281 6.76 -16.48 -15.96
N ASP A 282 6.48 -17.36 -16.92
CA ASP A 282 5.12 -17.77 -17.27
C ASP A 282 4.42 -18.52 -16.11
N ALA A 283 5.19 -19.31 -15.35
CA ALA A 283 4.71 -19.95 -14.13
C ALA A 283 4.49 -18.95 -12.99
N ILE A 284 5.40 -17.97 -12.80
CA ILE A 284 5.20 -16.86 -11.86
C ILE A 284 3.96 -16.05 -12.24
N SER A 285 3.74 -15.77 -13.52
CA SER A 285 2.55 -15.06 -13.99
C SER A 285 1.26 -15.83 -13.69
N THR A 286 1.28 -17.17 -13.74
CA THR A 286 0.18 -18.01 -13.23
C THR A 286 -0.07 -17.75 -11.75
N MET A 287 0.97 -17.81 -10.92
CA MET A 287 0.84 -17.57 -9.48
C MET A 287 0.35 -16.15 -9.18
N HIS A 288 0.83 -15.16 -9.91
CA HIS A 288 0.43 -13.77 -9.76
C HIS A 288 -1.06 -13.56 -10.10
N HIS A 289 -1.56 -14.23 -11.14
CA HIS A 289 -2.99 -14.25 -11.47
C HIS A 289 -3.82 -14.80 -10.30
N GLU A 290 -3.40 -15.91 -9.71
CA GLU A 290 -4.07 -16.49 -8.54
C GLU A 290 -4.03 -15.56 -7.31
N MET A 291 -2.93 -14.83 -7.12
CA MET A 291 -2.85 -13.81 -6.08
C MET A 291 -3.85 -12.68 -6.29
N TRP A 292 -4.13 -12.27 -7.54
CA TRP A 292 -5.18 -11.29 -7.80
C TRP A 292 -6.58 -11.82 -7.46
N HIS A 293 -6.87 -13.11 -7.74
CA HIS A 293 -8.09 -13.73 -7.21
C HIS A 293 -8.19 -13.68 -5.68
N ASN A 294 -7.06 -13.77 -4.96
CA ASN A 294 -7.01 -13.61 -3.51
C ASN A 294 -7.24 -12.16 -3.06
N ALA A 295 -6.64 -11.20 -3.76
CA ALA A 295 -6.77 -9.77 -3.47
C ALA A 295 -8.21 -9.25 -3.61
N ASN A 296 -9.05 -9.94 -4.40
CA ASN A 296 -10.45 -9.55 -4.56
C ASN A 296 -11.23 -9.74 -3.27
N LYS A 297 -12.09 -8.76 -2.94
CA LYS A 297 -13.03 -8.89 -1.82
C LYS A 297 -13.82 -10.21 -1.94
N PRO A 298 -13.87 -11.03 -0.87
CA PRO A 298 -14.58 -12.30 -0.93
C PRO A 298 -16.09 -12.04 -1.14
N GLY A 299 -16.63 -12.60 -2.22
CA GLY A 299 -18.07 -12.64 -2.47
C GLY A 299 -18.58 -14.07 -2.31
N ASN A 300 -19.55 -14.29 -1.42
CA ASN A 300 -20.27 -15.57 -1.36
C ASN A 300 -21.36 -15.59 -2.45
N THR A 301 -20.95 -15.58 -3.72
CA THR A 301 -21.88 -15.46 -4.84
C THR A 301 -21.49 -16.41 -5.96
N ARG A 302 -22.46 -17.17 -6.45
CA ARG A 302 -22.29 -18.01 -7.64
C ARG A 302 -22.28 -17.13 -8.88
N LEU A 303 -21.20 -17.14 -9.63
CA LEU A 303 -21.08 -16.40 -10.89
C LEU A 303 -21.72 -17.18 -12.05
N SER A 304 -22.38 -16.45 -12.96
CA SER A 304 -22.71 -16.97 -14.29
C SER A 304 -21.44 -17.12 -15.13
N ILE A 305 -21.51 -17.88 -16.23
CA ILE A 305 -20.37 -18.07 -17.16
C ILE A 305 -19.85 -16.71 -17.66
N SER A 306 -20.74 -15.78 -18.02
CA SER A 306 -20.35 -14.44 -18.49
C SER A 306 -19.67 -13.61 -17.39
N GLN A 307 -20.17 -13.68 -16.15
CA GLN A 307 -19.54 -13.01 -15.01
C GLN A 307 -18.17 -13.60 -14.70
N THR A 308 -18.02 -14.93 -14.74
CA THR A 308 -16.72 -15.58 -14.58
C THR A 308 -15.74 -15.10 -15.65
N LYS A 309 -16.10 -15.11 -16.94
CA LYS A 309 -15.23 -14.59 -18.00
C LYS A 309 -14.81 -13.12 -17.77
N THR A 310 -15.73 -12.31 -17.28
CA THR A 310 -15.45 -10.89 -16.95
C THR A 310 -14.47 -10.76 -15.79
N MET A 311 -14.63 -11.58 -14.74
CA MET A 311 -13.71 -11.65 -13.60
C MET A 311 -12.31 -12.09 -14.03
N GLU A 312 -12.22 -13.15 -14.84
CA GLU A 312 -10.95 -13.66 -15.37
C GLU A 312 -10.25 -12.64 -16.28
N LEU A 313 -11.00 -11.88 -17.07
CA LEU A 313 -10.47 -10.75 -17.85
C LEU A 313 -9.83 -9.70 -16.95
N ALA A 314 -10.54 -9.25 -15.92
CA ALA A 314 -10.04 -8.22 -15.01
C ALA A 314 -8.78 -8.70 -14.26
N ASN A 315 -8.82 -9.91 -13.69
CA ASN A 315 -7.68 -10.50 -12.99
C ASN A 315 -6.46 -10.69 -13.92
N GLU A 316 -6.65 -11.26 -15.11
CA GLU A 316 -5.54 -11.49 -16.04
C GLU A 316 -4.97 -10.17 -16.57
N PHE A 317 -5.82 -9.18 -16.88
CA PHE A 317 -5.38 -7.85 -17.30
C PHE A 317 -4.51 -7.20 -16.22
N VAL A 318 -4.98 -7.13 -14.98
CA VAL A 318 -4.21 -6.54 -13.87
C VAL A 318 -2.93 -7.35 -13.61
N SER A 319 -3.01 -8.68 -13.57
CA SER A 319 -1.87 -9.57 -13.34
C SER A 319 -0.74 -9.34 -14.36
N ARG A 320 -1.08 -9.24 -15.66
CA ARG A 320 -0.08 -9.01 -16.71
C ARG A 320 0.56 -7.63 -16.60
N LYS A 321 -0.25 -6.58 -16.47
CA LYS A 321 0.26 -5.19 -16.45
C LYS A 321 1.04 -4.86 -15.17
N THR A 322 0.81 -5.60 -14.08
CA THR A 322 1.55 -5.45 -12.81
C THR A 322 2.67 -6.48 -12.62
N LEU A 323 2.86 -7.42 -13.56
CA LEU A 323 3.90 -8.46 -13.48
C LEU A 323 5.33 -7.89 -13.30
N PRO A 324 5.76 -6.82 -14.00
CA PRO A 324 7.09 -6.25 -13.79
C PRO A 324 7.31 -5.73 -12.36
N GLU A 325 6.30 -5.07 -11.77
CA GLU A 325 6.34 -4.60 -10.38
C GLU A 325 6.38 -5.80 -9.41
N PHE A 326 5.59 -6.83 -9.69
CA PHE A 326 5.58 -8.05 -8.88
C PHE A 326 6.94 -8.77 -8.87
N MET A 327 7.59 -8.90 -10.04
CA MET A 327 8.95 -9.45 -10.14
C MET A 327 9.95 -8.65 -9.29
N LYS A 328 9.87 -7.31 -9.32
CA LYS A 328 10.69 -6.43 -8.47
C LYS A 328 10.41 -6.64 -6.99
N LYS A 329 9.15 -6.78 -6.58
CA LYS A 329 8.76 -7.08 -5.19
C LYS A 329 9.28 -8.44 -4.71
N LEU A 330 9.47 -9.41 -5.60
CA LEU A 330 10.11 -10.69 -5.28
C LEU A 330 11.65 -10.59 -5.14
N GLY A 331 12.25 -9.45 -5.52
CA GLY A 331 13.69 -9.22 -5.52
C GLY A 331 14.37 -9.52 -6.86
N GLY A 332 13.60 -9.68 -7.94
CA GLY A 332 14.11 -9.98 -9.28
C GLY A 332 13.70 -8.94 -10.34
N GLU A 333 13.88 -9.29 -11.61
CA GLU A 333 13.50 -8.46 -12.75
C GLU A 333 12.86 -9.35 -13.82
N LEU A 334 11.78 -8.85 -14.45
CA LEU A 334 11.12 -9.55 -15.55
C LEU A 334 12.02 -9.51 -16.80
N GLN A 335 12.45 -10.67 -17.28
CA GLN A 335 13.29 -10.80 -18.47
C GLN A 335 12.45 -10.89 -19.76
N ASN A 336 11.23 -11.41 -19.68
CA ASN A 336 10.35 -11.65 -20.83
C ASN A 336 9.15 -10.70 -20.81
N GLU A 337 9.40 -9.43 -21.13
CA GLU A 337 8.37 -8.37 -21.12
C GLU A 337 7.13 -8.67 -21.98
N ASN A 338 7.27 -9.52 -23.00
CA ASN A 338 6.13 -9.92 -23.84
C ASN A 338 5.00 -10.58 -23.03
N LEU A 339 5.28 -11.20 -21.87
CA LEU A 339 4.25 -11.76 -20.98
C LEU A 339 3.23 -10.71 -20.49
N VAL A 340 3.57 -9.42 -20.54
CA VAL A 340 2.67 -8.30 -20.22
C VAL A 340 1.57 -8.11 -21.28
N ASN A 341 1.83 -8.54 -22.53
CA ASN A 341 0.96 -8.29 -23.67
C ASN A 341 0.41 -9.57 -24.29
N ASP A 342 1.21 -10.63 -24.37
CA ASP A 342 0.85 -11.92 -24.95
C ASP A 342 1.34 -13.07 -24.06
N ARG A 343 0.37 -13.81 -23.53
CA ARG A 343 0.60 -14.98 -22.69
C ARG A 343 -0.29 -16.13 -23.12
N LYS A 344 0.26 -16.98 -23.99
CA LYS A 344 -0.44 -18.09 -24.66
C LYS A 344 -0.79 -19.28 -23.74
N SER A 345 -0.18 -19.35 -22.57
CA SER A 345 -0.39 -20.43 -21.61
C SER A 345 -1.74 -20.39 -20.89
N THR A 346 -2.51 -19.30 -21.06
CA THR A 346 -3.85 -19.13 -20.50
C THR A 346 -4.93 -19.08 -21.58
N GLY A 347 -6.14 -19.56 -21.24
CA GLY A 347 -7.32 -19.43 -22.10
C GLY A 347 -7.81 -17.98 -22.27
N TYR A 348 -7.35 -17.06 -21.43
CA TYR A 348 -7.82 -15.66 -21.42
C TYR A 348 -7.04 -14.75 -22.38
N ASN A 349 -6.06 -15.28 -23.12
CA ASN A 349 -5.10 -14.47 -23.85
C ASN A 349 -5.74 -13.54 -24.88
N LYS A 350 -6.59 -14.08 -25.75
CA LYS A 350 -7.29 -13.30 -26.79
C LYS A 350 -8.16 -12.21 -26.17
N MET A 351 -8.84 -12.52 -25.06
CA MET A 351 -9.75 -11.62 -24.38
C MET A 351 -9.02 -10.39 -23.82
N VAL A 352 -7.84 -10.58 -23.20
CA VAL A 352 -7.01 -9.47 -22.71
C VAL A 352 -6.45 -8.64 -23.85
N ARG A 353 -5.95 -9.28 -24.93
CA ARG A 353 -5.43 -8.56 -26.10
C ARG A 353 -6.50 -7.71 -26.79
N LYS A 354 -7.73 -8.22 -26.92
CA LYS A 354 -8.86 -7.44 -27.42
C LYS A 354 -9.27 -6.31 -26.48
N TYR A 355 -9.16 -6.50 -25.17
CA TYR A 355 -9.38 -5.40 -24.22
C TYR A 355 -8.30 -4.32 -24.34
N ASP A 356 -7.03 -4.70 -24.53
CA ASP A 356 -5.95 -3.74 -24.85
C ASP A 356 -6.26 -2.96 -26.15
N GLN A 357 -6.74 -3.63 -27.20
CA GLN A 357 -7.19 -2.98 -28.44
C GLN A 357 -8.35 -2.00 -28.20
N LEU A 358 -9.28 -2.31 -27.31
CA LEU A 358 -10.38 -1.43 -26.92
C LEU A 358 -9.88 -0.17 -26.19
N VAL A 359 -8.92 -0.34 -25.26
CA VAL A 359 -8.26 0.76 -24.55
C VAL A 359 -7.54 1.68 -25.54
N GLU A 360 -6.87 1.12 -26.54
CA GLU A 360 -6.20 1.87 -27.60
C GLU A 360 -7.19 2.59 -28.53
N TRP A 361 -8.23 1.89 -28.99
CA TRP A 361 -9.26 2.45 -29.85
C TRP A 361 -9.99 3.63 -29.21
N SER A 362 -10.27 3.54 -27.91
CA SER A 362 -10.88 4.62 -27.13
C SER A 362 -9.90 5.73 -26.75
N ASN A 363 -8.63 5.63 -27.11
CA ASN A 363 -7.55 6.53 -26.69
C ASN A 363 -7.58 6.81 -25.18
N ALA A 364 -7.76 5.74 -24.39
CA ALA A 364 -7.81 5.83 -22.94
C ALA A 364 -6.40 5.78 -22.33
N HIS A 365 -6.20 6.54 -21.24
CA HIS A 365 -4.90 6.58 -20.57
C HIS A 365 -4.58 5.24 -19.89
N LYS A 366 -3.70 4.45 -20.50
CA LYS A 366 -3.38 3.05 -20.10
C LYS A 366 -3.13 2.87 -18.60
N THR A 367 -2.31 3.71 -17.97
CA THR A 367 -2.04 3.61 -16.52
C THR A 367 -3.28 3.85 -15.65
N LYS A 368 -4.10 4.84 -15.99
CA LYS A 368 -5.33 5.14 -15.24
C LYS A 368 -6.40 4.08 -15.46
N VAL A 369 -6.43 3.46 -16.65
CA VAL A 369 -7.28 2.28 -16.89
C VAL A 369 -6.85 1.14 -15.98
N LEU A 370 -5.55 0.82 -15.93
CA LEU A 370 -5.01 -0.21 -15.03
C LEU A 370 -5.37 0.05 -13.57
N GLU A 371 -5.12 1.26 -13.07
CA GLU A 371 -5.46 1.67 -11.71
C GLU A 371 -6.96 1.53 -11.44
N SER A 372 -7.80 2.02 -12.35
CA SER A 372 -9.26 1.93 -12.19
C SER A 372 -9.79 0.50 -12.22
N VAL A 373 -9.23 -0.40 -13.06
CA VAL A 373 -9.61 -1.82 -13.07
C VAL A 373 -9.17 -2.48 -11.77
N LYS A 374 -7.90 -2.25 -11.35
CA LYS A 374 -7.35 -2.79 -10.09
C LYS A 374 -8.16 -2.33 -8.88
N ASP A 375 -8.52 -1.06 -8.79
CA ASP A 375 -9.28 -0.51 -7.68
C ASP A 375 -10.67 -1.15 -7.58
N HIS A 376 -11.38 -1.29 -8.70
CA HIS A 376 -12.69 -1.95 -8.73
C HIS A 376 -12.59 -3.45 -8.44
N LEU A 377 -11.52 -4.09 -8.90
CA LEU A 377 -11.25 -5.50 -8.67
C LEU A 377 -11.08 -5.82 -7.16
N ILE A 378 -10.42 -4.92 -6.42
CA ILE A 378 -10.19 -5.07 -4.98
C ILE A 378 -11.40 -4.61 -4.15
N SER A 379 -12.03 -3.48 -4.51
CA SER A 379 -13.03 -2.82 -3.67
C SER A 379 -14.49 -3.11 -4.05
N GLY A 380 -14.74 -3.42 -5.32
CA GLY A 380 -16.07 -3.65 -5.88
C GLY A 380 -16.60 -5.06 -5.64
N ASP A 381 -17.85 -5.28 -6.07
CA ASP A 381 -18.52 -6.56 -5.88
C ASP A 381 -17.97 -7.65 -6.83
N TYR A 382 -17.75 -8.84 -6.27
CA TYR A 382 -17.16 -9.98 -6.98
C TYR A 382 -17.99 -10.41 -8.22
N ASN A 383 -19.28 -10.13 -8.26
CA ASN A 383 -20.16 -10.47 -9.38
C ASN A 383 -20.36 -9.32 -10.39
N ASN A 384 -19.77 -8.15 -10.16
CA ASN A 384 -19.96 -6.94 -10.96
C ASN A 384 -18.64 -6.33 -11.47
N GLN A 385 -17.79 -7.17 -12.07
CA GLN A 385 -16.52 -6.69 -12.65
C GLN A 385 -16.67 -6.00 -14.01
N MET A 386 -17.84 -6.15 -14.66
CA MET A 386 -18.11 -5.47 -15.93
C MET A 386 -18.12 -3.95 -15.74
N GLU A 387 -18.74 -3.47 -14.67
CA GLU A 387 -18.75 -2.05 -14.34
C GLU A 387 -17.34 -1.48 -14.21
N GLY A 388 -16.44 -2.19 -13.52
CA GLY A 388 -15.05 -1.78 -13.36
C GLY A 388 -14.32 -1.61 -14.69
N LEU A 389 -14.43 -2.61 -15.58
CA LEU A 389 -13.82 -2.56 -16.92
C LEU A 389 -14.42 -1.42 -17.77
N VAL A 390 -15.75 -1.28 -17.78
CA VAL A 390 -16.45 -0.24 -18.53
C VAL A 390 -16.04 1.15 -18.08
N LYS A 391 -16.14 1.42 -16.77
CA LYS A 391 -15.80 2.73 -16.19
C LYS A 391 -14.33 3.05 -16.33
N ALA A 392 -13.44 2.06 -16.24
CA ALA A 392 -12.02 2.26 -16.45
C ALA A 392 -11.74 2.84 -17.84
N VAL A 393 -12.41 2.33 -18.89
CA VAL A 393 -12.29 2.87 -20.25
C VAL A 393 -12.99 4.22 -20.40
N THR A 394 -14.29 4.33 -20.06
CA THR A 394 -15.07 5.55 -20.36
C THR A 394 -14.59 6.78 -19.58
N LYS A 395 -14.19 6.63 -18.32
CA LYS A 395 -13.67 7.74 -17.51
C LYS A 395 -12.31 8.22 -18.01
N ASN A 396 -11.46 7.31 -18.49
CA ASN A 396 -10.08 7.62 -18.86
C ASN A 396 -9.86 7.79 -20.37
N SER A 397 -10.90 7.64 -21.19
CA SER A 397 -10.90 7.92 -22.63
C SER A 397 -10.83 9.42 -22.92
N ALA A 398 -10.13 9.78 -24.00
CA ALA A 398 -10.19 11.13 -24.59
C ALA A 398 -11.54 11.47 -25.25
N PHE A 399 -12.42 10.47 -25.41
CA PHE A 399 -13.71 10.59 -26.07
C PHE A 399 -14.88 10.32 -25.10
N LYS A 400 -16.02 10.95 -25.36
CA LYS A 400 -17.28 10.71 -24.68
C LYS A 400 -17.95 9.51 -25.33
N ILE A 401 -17.71 8.34 -24.74
CA ILE A 401 -18.27 7.06 -25.19
C ILE A 401 -19.32 6.60 -24.17
N LYS A 402 -20.46 6.09 -24.64
CA LYS A 402 -21.51 5.55 -23.75
C LYS A 402 -21.00 4.26 -23.08
N ASP A 403 -21.32 4.09 -21.80
CA ASP A 403 -20.97 2.87 -21.06
C ASP A 403 -21.50 1.60 -21.74
N ALA A 404 -22.75 1.63 -22.22
CA ALA A 404 -23.36 0.52 -22.96
C ALA A 404 -22.56 0.12 -24.22
N THR A 405 -21.95 1.08 -24.91
CA THR A 405 -21.09 0.80 -26.07
C THR A 405 -19.84 0.03 -25.66
N ILE A 406 -19.16 0.47 -24.60
CA ILE A 406 -17.97 -0.21 -24.08
C ILE A 406 -18.33 -1.60 -23.56
N GLU A 407 -19.46 -1.74 -22.86
CA GLU A 407 -19.94 -3.04 -22.39
C GLU A 407 -20.18 -4.02 -23.53
N THR A 408 -20.84 -3.59 -24.61
CA THR A 408 -21.03 -4.40 -25.82
C THR A 408 -19.70 -4.83 -26.43
N LEU A 409 -18.74 -3.90 -26.55
CA LEU A 409 -17.41 -4.21 -27.09
C LEU A 409 -16.62 -5.18 -26.19
N ILE A 410 -16.72 -5.05 -24.87
CA ILE A 410 -16.15 -6.03 -23.94
C ILE A 410 -16.81 -7.40 -24.12
N ASN A 411 -18.13 -7.48 -24.32
CA ASN A 411 -18.79 -8.75 -24.58
C ASN A 411 -18.29 -9.42 -25.87
N TYR A 412 -18.05 -8.66 -26.95
CA TYR A 412 -17.38 -9.18 -28.14
C TYR A 412 -15.91 -9.57 -27.89
N ALA A 413 -15.21 -8.86 -27.01
CA ALA A 413 -13.85 -9.22 -26.63
C ALA A 413 -13.78 -10.58 -25.89
N LYS A 414 -14.78 -10.87 -25.05
CA LYS A 414 -14.91 -12.15 -24.31
C LYS A 414 -15.35 -13.33 -25.17
N ASP A 415 -15.85 -13.08 -26.38
CA ASP A 415 -16.23 -14.13 -27.31
C ASP A 415 -14.98 -14.67 -28.03
N GLU A 416 -14.64 -15.92 -27.72
CA GLU A 416 -13.47 -16.61 -28.27
C GLU A 416 -13.66 -17.04 -29.73
N SER A 417 -14.91 -17.12 -30.20
CA SER A 417 -15.23 -17.43 -31.59
C SER A 417 -14.87 -16.29 -32.54
N ILE A 418 -14.80 -15.06 -32.03
CA ILE A 418 -14.42 -13.87 -32.79
C ILE A 418 -12.89 -13.79 -32.88
N PRO A 419 -12.27 -13.85 -34.06
CA PRO A 419 -10.84 -13.61 -34.22
C PRO A 419 -10.43 -12.20 -33.80
N GLU A 420 -9.18 -12.01 -33.35
CA GLU A 420 -8.66 -10.69 -32.95
C GLU A 420 -8.69 -9.69 -34.11
N GLU A 421 -8.43 -10.14 -35.35
CA GLU A 421 -8.48 -9.31 -36.56
C GLU A 421 -9.90 -8.81 -36.86
N MET A 422 -10.92 -9.67 -36.72
CA MET A 422 -12.31 -9.28 -36.89
C MET A 422 -12.76 -8.29 -35.82
N TYR A 423 -12.30 -8.47 -34.58
CA TYR A 423 -12.58 -7.52 -33.51
C TYR A 423 -11.92 -6.16 -33.76
N LEU A 424 -10.69 -6.15 -34.27
CA LEU A 424 -10.01 -4.92 -34.67
C LEU A 424 -10.72 -4.21 -35.84
N ASP A 425 -11.18 -4.96 -36.84
CA ASP A 425 -12.01 -4.43 -37.93
C ASP A 425 -13.31 -3.82 -37.39
N LEU A 426 -14.00 -4.51 -36.48
CA LEU A 426 -15.19 -4.01 -35.78
C LEU A 426 -14.91 -2.66 -35.10
N LEU A 427 -13.83 -2.55 -34.33
CA LEU A 427 -13.43 -1.28 -33.71
C LEU A 427 -13.18 -0.20 -34.77
N SER A 428 -12.44 -0.53 -35.83
CA SER A 428 -12.08 0.42 -36.89
C SER A 428 -13.29 1.02 -37.62
N ARG A 429 -14.32 0.20 -37.89
CA ARG A 429 -15.56 0.62 -38.55
C ARG A 429 -16.47 1.47 -37.66
N ASN A 430 -16.30 1.37 -36.35
CA ASN A 430 -17.12 2.07 -35.37
C ASN A 430 -16.46 3.35 -34.81
N LYS A 431 -15.42 3.89 -35.46
CA LYS A 431 -14.76 5.15 -35.06
C LYS A 431 -15.72 6.34 -34.95
N SER A 432 -16.85 6.33 -35.65
CA SER A 432 -17.91 7.35 -35.54
C SER A 432 -18.52 7.45 -34.13
N LEU A 433 -18.38 6.41 -33.29
CA LEU A 433 -18.82 6.42 -31.89
C LEU A 433 -17.89 7.23 -30.97
N LEU A 434 -16.71 7.64 -31.44
CA LEU A 434 -15.71 8.41 -30.69
C LEU A 434 -15.99 9.92 -30.79
N VAL A 435 -16.88 10.42 -29.94
CA VAL A 435 -17.19 11.85 -29.85
C VAL A 435 -16.15 12.53 -28.94
N LYS A 436 -15.47 13.59 -29.40
CA LYS A 436 -14.48 14.30 -28.54
C LYS A 436 -15.14 14.84 -27.27
N LYS A 437 -14.44 14.71 -26.13
CA LYS A 437 -14.86 15.27 -24.83
C LYS A 437 -14.75 16.79 -24.80
#